data_AF-A0AAP3SJC0-F1
#
_entry.id   AF-A0AAP3SJC0-F1
#
_cell.length_a   1.000
_cell.length_b   1.000
_cell.length_c   1.000
_cell.angle_alpha   90.00
_cell.angle_beta   90.00
_cell.angle_gamma   90.00
#
_symmetry.space_group_name_H-M   'P 1'
#
loop_
_entity.id
_entity.type
_entity.pdbx_description
1 polymer ?
#
loop_
_entity_poly.entity_id
_entity_poly.type
_entity_poly.pdbx_seq_one_letter_code
_entity_poly.pdbx_strand_id
1 'polypeptide(L)'
;MLSDISKRLEAVNTLLGRHQQCNRFMFNDALPLSLFYRDFNDTNTLVKEAGLLFREDAEQLLEFSSSLLSEADKYLSLDRTPLQAVDFEALFEEHLKPFELRYEEAKTAATEL
;
A
#
# COMPACT_ATOMS: atom_id res chain seq x y z
N MET A 1 -11.73 -3.10 9.13
CA MET A 1 -10.89 -2.72 7.97
C MET A 1 -11.24 -1.32 7.47
N LEU A 2 -12.54 -0.95 7.49
CA LEU A 2 -13.03 0.38 7.12
C LEU A 2 -12.45 1.57 7.89
N SER A 3 -12.13 1.42 9.18
CA SER A 3 -11.55 2.52 9.98
C SER A 3 -10.14 2.93 9.55
N ASP A 4 -9.44 2.04 8.84
CA ASP A 4 -8.02 2.17 8.55
C ASP A 4 -7.74 2.53 7.10
N ILE A 5 -8.67 2.22 6.18
CA ILE A 5 -8.48 2.44 4.74
C ILE A 5 -8.21 3.91 4.41
N SER A 6 -8.94 4.86 4.99
CA SER A 6 -8.73 6.29 4.76
C SER A 6 -7.34 6.73 5.24
N LYS A 7 -6.90 6.30 6.42
CA LYS A 7 -5.56 6.63 6.96
C LYS A 7 -4.45 6.02 6.11
N ARG A 8 -4.63 4.79 5.63
CA ARG A 8 -3.65 4.14 4.75
C ARG A 8 -3.60 4.82 3.39
N LEU A 9 -4.74 5.29 2.87
CA LEU A 9 -4.81 6.05 1.63
C LEU A 9 -4.18 7.44 1.79
N GLU A 10 -4.35 8.10 2.94
CA GLU A 10 -3.67 9.36 3.27
C GLU A 10 -2.14 9.19 3.25
N ALA A 11 -1.62 8.08 3.79
CA ALA A 11 -0.20 7.77 3.74
C ALA A 11 0.30 7.59 2.29
N VAL A 12 -0.48 6.89 1.46
CA VAL A 12 -0.21 6.77 0.02
C VAL A 12 -0.22 8.14 -0.66
N ASN A 13 -1.23 8.96 -0.40
CA ASN A 13 -1.34 10.31 -0.97
C ASN A 13 -0.15 11.20 -0.58
N THR A 14 0.27 11.13 0.69
CA THR A 14 1.43 11.88 1.19
C THR A 14 2.71 11.44 0.49
N LEU A 15 2.88 10.14 0.26
CA LEU A 15 4.01 9.57 -0.45
C LEU A 15 4.05 10.04 -1.90
N LEU A 16 2.93 9.91 -2.62
CA LEU A 16 2.83 10.33 -4.02
C LEU A 16 3.01 11.83 -4.20
N GLY A 17 2.47 12.65 -3.29
CA GLY A 17 2.68 14.10 -3.29
C GLY A 17 4.15 14.50 -3.08
N ARG A 18 4.92 13.73 -2.31
CA ARG A 18 6.38 13.96 -2.14
C ARG A 18 7.17 13.52 -3.38
N HIS A 19 6.80 12.39 -3.99
CA HIS A 19 7.51 11.84 -5.15
C HIS A 19 7.38 12.69 -6.41
N GLN A 20 6.37 13.56 -6.51
CA GLN A 20 6.34 14.61 -7.55
C GLN A 20 7.60 15.50 -7.55
N GLN A 21 8.41 15.50 -6.49
CA GLN A 21 9.61 16.32 -6.33
C GLN A 21 10.92 15.52 -6.44
N CYS A 22 10.87 14.18 -6.43
CA CYS A 22 12.05 13.30 -6.40
C CYS A 22 11.93 12.21 -7.48
N ASN A 23 12.86 12.19 -8.43
CA ASN A 23 12.71 11.47 -9.70
C ASN A 23 12.92 9.94 -9.63
N ARG A 24 12.95 9.32 -8.44
CA ARG A 24 13.24 7.89 -8.29
C ARG A 24 12.51 7.24 -7.11
N PHE A 25 11.68 6.24 -7.41
CA PHE A 25 11.02 5.38 -6.42
C PHE A 25 11.99 4.33 -5.88
N MET A 26 12.04 4.17 -4.56
CA MET A 26 12.79 3.12 -3.86
C MET A 26 11.85 2.08 -3.25
N PHE A 27 12.41 0.98 -2.73
CA PHE A 27 11.64 -0.06 -2.03
C PHE A 27 10.70 0.49 -0.93
N ASN A 28 11.22 1.38 -0.08
CA ASN A 28 10.43 1.97 1.00
C ASN A 28 9.26 2.83 0.48
N ASP A 29 9.32 3.29 -0.76
CA ASP A 29 8.26 4.06 -1.39
C ASP A 29 7.20 3.15 -2.02
N ALA A 30 7.63 2.04 -2.60
CA ALA A 30 6.75 1.06 -3.22
C ALA A 30 6.01 0.20 -2.18
N LEU A 31 6.63 -0.07 -1.04
CA LEU A 31 6.07 -0.95 -0.01
C LEU A 31 4.69 -0.48 0.48
N PRO A 32 4.47 0.79 0.86
CA PRO A 32 3.14 1.27 1.26
C PRO A 32 2.08 1.10 0.17
N LEU A 33 2.45 1.28 -1.11
CA LEU A 33 1.54 1.10 -2.26
C LEU A 33 1.12 -0.37 -2.38
N SER A 34 2.07 -1.29 -2.35
CA SER A 34 1.81 -2.74 -2.45
C SER A 34 1.02 -3.24 -1.24
N LEU A 35 1.32 -2.76 -0.03
CA LEU A 35 0.56 -3.11 1.18
C LEU A 35 -0.87 -2.60 1.11
N PHE A 36 -1.09 -1.37 0.63
CA PHE A 36 -2.43 -0.83 0.44
C PHE A 36 -3.24 -1.70 -0.53
N TYR A 37 -2.67 -2.03 -1.70
CA TYR A 37 -3.35 -2.90 -2.66
C TYR A 37 -3.63 -4.29 -2.09
N ARG A 38 -2.66 -4.92 -1.43
CA ARG A 38 -2.82 -6.24 -0.82
C ARG A 38 -3.95 -6.25 0.20
N ASP A 39 -4.00 -5.24 1.07
CA ASP A 39 -4.91 -5.21 2.21
C ASP A 39 -6.35 -4.79 1.80
N PHE A 40 -6.51 -4.03 0.71
CA PHE A 40 -7.80 -3.43 0.33
C PHE A 40 -8.31 -3.77 -1.09
N ASN A 41 -7.68 -4.72 -1.81
CA ASN A 41 -8.16 -5.12 -3.14
C ASN A 41 -9.50 -5.88 -3.13
N ASP A 42 -9.87 -6.52 -2.02
CA ASP A 42 -11.16 -7.21 -1.89
C ASP A 42 -12.27 -6.23 -1.53
N THR A 43 -12.86 -5.67 -2.58
CA THR A 43 -13.97 -4.73 -2.47
C THR A 43 -15.24 -5.36 -1.89
N ASN A 44 -15.43 -6.67 -2.01
CA ASN A 44 -16.61 -7.34 -1.45
C ASN A 44 -16.57 -7.36 0.07
N THR A 45 -15.39 -7.58 0.66
CA THR A 45 -15.20 -7.52 2.12
C THR A 45 -15.45 -6.10 2.64
N LEU A 46 -15.00 -5.07 1.93
CA LEU A 46 -15.29 -3.67 2.27
C LEU A 46 -16.80 -3.36 2.24
N VAL A 47 -17.50 -3.80 1.20
CA VAL A 47 -18.96 -3.59 1.08
C VAL A 47 -19.71 -4.31 2.21
N LYS A 48 -19.30 -5.52 2.58
CA LYS A 48 -19.90 -6.27 3.69
C LYS A 48 -19.71 -5.53 5.03
N GLU A 49 -18.49 -5.09 5.32
CA GLU A 49 -18.20 -4.32 6.54
C GLU A 49 -19.00 -3.01 6.58
N ALA A 50 -19.09 -2.27 5.47
CA ALA A 50 -19.90 -1.06 5.40
C ALA A 50 -21.39 -1.34 5.64
N GLY A 51 -21.91 -2.44 5.08
CA GLY A 51 -23.29 -2.86 5.28
C GLY A 51 -23.62 -3.28 6.72
N LEU A 52 -22.65 -3.86 7.44
CA LEU A 52 -22.77 -4.13 8.87
C LEU A 52 -22.76 -2.83 9.67
N LEU A 53 -21.79 -1.96 9.42
CA LEU A 53 -21.66 -0.69 10.13
C LEU A 53 -22.88 0.21 9.92
N PHE A 54 -23.48 0.23 8.72
CA PHE A 54 -24.73 0.96 8.47
C PHE A 54 -25.86 0.56 9.42
N ARG A 55 -25.93 -0.73 9.81
CA ARG A 55 -26.97 -1.24 10.72
C ARG A 55 -26.66 -0.94 12.19
N GLU A 56 -25.38 -0.82 12.53
CA GLU A 56 -24.90 -0.61 13.89
C GLU A 56 -24.80 0.88 14.24
N ASP A 57 -24.17 1.66 13.37
CA ASP A 57 -23.90 3.08 13.52
C ASP A 57 -23.76 3.77 12.15
N ALA A 58 -24.88 4.28 11.65
CA ALA A 58 -24.94 4.96 10.35
C ALA A 58 -24.21 6.33 10.35
N GLU A 59 -24.12 7.00 11.50
CA GLU A 59 -23.39 8.27 11.61
C GLU A 59 -21.89 8.03 11.48
N GLN A 60 -21.38 6.99 12.15
CA GLN A 60 -19.99 6.58 12.03
C GLN A 60 -19.64 6.13 10.61
N LEU A 61 -20.53 5.41 9.91
CA LEU A 61 -20.33 5.08 8.50
C LEU A 61 -20.25 6.34 7.61
N LEU A 62 -21.08 7.35 7.88
CA LEU A 62 -21.05 8.61 7.15
C LEU A 62 -19.72 9.34 7.35
N GLU A 63 -19.19 9.36 8.57
CA GLU A 63 -17.89 9.95 8.87
C GLU A 63 -16.77 9.23 8.10
N PHE A 64 -16.73 7.90 8.17
CA PHE A 64 -15.70 7.11 7.48
C PHE A 64 -15.79 7.26 5.95
N SER A 65 -16.99 7.20 5.38
CA SER A 65 -17.18 7.34 3.94
C SER A 65 -16.81 8.74 3.44
N SER A 66 -17.10 9.79 4.22
CA SER A 66 -16.70 11.16 3.89
C SER A 66 -15.17 11.32 3.92
N SER A 67 -14.51 10.77 4.93
CA SER A 67 -13.04 10.77 5.02
C SER A 67 -12.40 9.99 3.86
N LEU A 68 -12.93 8.80 3.55
CA LEU A 68 -12.42 7.98 2.46
C LEU A 68 -12.60 8.65 1.10
N LEU A 69 -13.76 9.29 0.87
CA LEU A 69 -14.04 10.04 -0.35
C LEU A 69 -13.04 11.19 -0.54
N SER A 70 -12.79 11.97 0.51
CA SER A 70 -11.80 13.06 0.46
C SER A 70 -10.40 12.57 0.09
N GLU A 71 -9.94 11.46 0.68
CA GLU A 71 -8.62 10.90 0.33
C GLU A 71 -8.61 10.24 -1.06
N ALA A 72 -9.72 9.66 -1.51
CA ALA A 72 -9.85 9.14 -2.87
C ALA A 72 -9.79 10.27 -3.91
N ASP A 73 -10.49 11.37 -3.69
CA ASP A 73 -10.46 12.54 -4.56
C ASP A 73 -9.04 13.13 -4.64
N LYS A 74 -8.35 13.22 -3.49
CA LYS A 74 -6.95 13.62 -3.45
C LYS A 74 -6.06 12.66 -4.25
N TYR A 75 -6.20 11.35 -4.07
CA TYR A 75 -5.45 10.35 -4.84
C TYR A 75 -5.69 10.49 -6.34
N LEU A 76 -6.94 10.74 -6.75
CA LEU A 76 -7.32 10.94 -8.15
C LEU A 76 -6.75 12.22 -8.76
N SER A 77 -6.52 13.25 -7.94
CA SER A 77 -5.92 14.52 -8.35
C SER A 77 -4.40 14.49 -8.55
N LEU A 78 -3.71 13.49 -7.97
CA LEU A 78 -2.25 13.38 -8.04
C LEU A 78 -1.78 12.85 -9.40
N ASP A 79 -0.64 13.36 -9.86
CA ASP A 79 0.06 12.81 -11.02
C ASP A 79 0.66 11.44 -10.66
N ARG A 80 0.18 10.41 -11.35
CA ARG A 80 0.58 9.01 -11.17
C ARG A 80 1.35 8.47 -12.37
N THR A 81 1.63 9.31 -13.37
CA THR A 81 2.47 8.95 -14.51
C THR A 81 3.81 8.36 -14.06
N PRO A 82 4.48 8.88 -13.01
CA PRO A 82 5.73 8.28 -12.53
C PRO A 82 5.59 6.81 -12.09
N LEU A 83 4.44 6.41 -11.53
CA LEU A 83 4.21 5.03 -11.10
C LEU A 83 4.18 4.04 -12.26
N GLN A 84 3.79 4.49 -13.46
CA GLN A 84 3.72 3.63 -14.64
C GLN A 84 5.10 3.20 -15.14
N ALA A 85 6.13 3.99 -14.84
CA ALA A 85 7.51 3.70 -15.20
C ALA A 85 8.25 2.87 -14.12
N VAL A 86 7.62 2.64 -12.96
CA VAL A 86 8.23 1.86 -11.87
C VAL A 86 8.09 0.37 -12.18
N ASP A 87 9.22 -0.31 -12.31
CA ASP A 87 9.27 -1.77 -12.30
C ASP A 87 9.21 -2.27 -10.85
N PHE A 88 7.98 -2.47 -10.36
CA PHE A 88 7.74 -2.94 -9.00
C PHE A 88 8.33 -4.33 -8.76
N GLU A 89 8.32 -5.21 -9.76
CA GLU A 89 8.90 -6.55 -9.62
C GLU A 89 10.40 -6.46 -9.40
N ALA A 90 11.12 -5.77 -10.29
CA ALA A 90 12.56 -5.60 -10.18
C ALA A 90 12.97 -4.92 -8.86
N LEU A 91 12.19 -3.94 -8.41
CA LEU A 91 12.46 -3.20 -7.18
C LEU A 91 12.27 -4.07 -5.91
N PHE A 92 11.30 -4.98 -5.90
CA PHE A 92 11.12 -5.93 -4.80
C PHE A 92 12.19 -7.04 -4.85
N GLU A 93 12.50 -7.58 -6.02
CA GLU A 93 13.56 -8.58 -6.22
C GLU A 93 14.94 -8.03 -5.79
N GLU A 94 15.27 -6.78 -6.16
CA GLU A 94 16.51 -6.13 -5.73
C GLU A 94 16.61 -6.04 -4.21
N HIS A 95 15.48 -5.79 -3.52
CA HIS A 95 15.44 -5.77 -2.06
C HIS A 95 15.67 -7.15 -1.42
N LEU A 96 15.30 -8.24 -2.10
CA LEU A 96 15.43 -9.61 -1.58
C LEU A 96 16.85 -10.18 -1.70
N LYS A 97 17.60 -9.82 -2.74
CA LYS A 97 18.94 -10.35 -3.03
C LYS A 97 19.90 -10.43 -1.83
N PRO A 98 20.03 -9.40 -0.97
CA PRO A 98 20.94 -9.46 0.18
C PRO A 98 20.53 -10.53 1.20
N PHE A 99 19.24 -10.82 1.32
CA PHE A 99 18.72 -11.84 2.24
C PHE A 99 18.91 -13.25 1.68
N GLU A 100 18.68 -13.44 0.38
CA GLU A 100 18.94 -14.70 -0.32
C GLU A 100 20.41 -15.11 -0.25
N LEU A 101 21.32 -14.15 -0.46
CA LEU A 101 22.75 -14.39 -0.32
C LEU A 101 23.11 -14.90 1.07
N ARG A 102 22.62 -14.23 2.12
CA ARG A 102 22.85 -14.64 3.52
C ARG A 102 22.26 -16.01 3.83
N TYR A 103 21.13 -16.35 3.22
CA TYR A 103 20.52 -17.66 3.36
C TYR A 103 21.39 -18.77 2.73
N GLU A 104 21.89 -18.57 1.51
CA GLU A 104 22.76 -19.56 0.85
C GLU A 104 24.13 -19.70 1.55
N GLU A 105 24.69 -18.62 2.08
CA GLU A 105 25.89 -18.66 2.93
C GLU A 105 25.66 -19.53 4.18
N ALA A 106 24.56 -19.29 4.90
CA ALA A 106 24.21 -20.04 6.10
C ALA A 106 23.92 -21.52 5.81
N LYS A 107 23.24 -21.80 4.70
CA LYS A 107 22.94 -23.15 4.23
C LYS A 107 24.21 -23.92 3.89
N THR A 108 25.13 -23.30 3.15
CA THR A 108 26.44 -23.90 2.82
C THR A 108 27.19 -24.27 4.09
N ALA A 109 27.33 -23.33 5.03
CA ALA A 109 28.01 -23.56 6.31
C ALA A 109 27.37 -24.69 7.15
N ALA A 110 26.05 -24.87 7.08
CA ALA A 110 25.35 -25.93 7.80
C ALA A 110 25.46 -27.31 7.15
N THR A 111 25.65 -27.37 5.83
CA THR A 111 25.74 -28.62 5.05
C THR A 111 27.17 -29.14 4.87
N GLU A 112 28.20 -28.37 5.22
CA GLU A 112 29.61 -28.78 5.18
C GLU A 112 30.02 -29.76 6.32
N LEU A 113 29.14 -30.70 6.68
CA LEU A 113 29.38 -31.79 7.64
C LEU A 113 29.58 -33.14 6.95
#